data_AF-A0AAD4MS05-F1
#
_entry.id   AF-A0AAD4MS05-F1
#
_cell.length_a   1.000
_cell.length_b   1.000
_cell.length_c   1.000
_cell.angle_alpha   90.00
_cell.angle_beta   90.00
_cell.angle_gamma   90.00
#
_symmetry.space_group_name_H-M   'P 1'
#
loop_
_entity.id
_entity.type
_entity.pdbx_description
1 polymer ?
#
loop_
_entity_poly.entity_id
_entity_poly.type
_entity_poly.pdbx_seq_one_letter_code
_entity_poly.pdbx_strand_id
1 'polypeptide(L)'
;MDINSLKADGLLALQGEPICVKFLAKEGEIRGNICTIDPITRSIVLAVFRQNDANGPEKLVIVPGGSYSSIEKCDSTASQKSEGWTPNSEELRQRLRASLFSEKSWRQIKTEESVMDIDHRADSEKVAAQARYERIIAALKKASLPFKEENEEHRGEKNKVIVVGAVRIMSPYKETPECIVSANKVALKRIMNFLEGTTK
;
A
#
# COMPACT_ATOMS: atom_id res chain seq x y z
N MET A 1 -16.37 -8.66 -14.61
CA MET A 1 -16.59 -8.70 -13.13
C MET A 1 -16.80 -7.25 -12.70
N ASP A 2 -17.85 -6.91 -11.95
CA ASP A 2 -18.17 -5.51 -11.62
C ASP A 2 -17.28 -4.99 -10.47
N ILE A 3 -16.40 -4.03 -10.74
CA ILE A 3 -15.31 -3.62 -9.85
C ILE A 3 -15.76 -2.70 -8.72
N ASN A 4 -16.98 -2.15 -8.78
CA ASN A 4 -17.58 -1.46 -7.63
C ASN A 4 -17.78 -2.41 -6.42
N SER A 5 -17.70 -3.73 -6.65
CA SER A 5 -17.73 -4.77 -5.61
C SER A 5 -16.35 -5.24 -5.12
N LEU A 6 -15.26 -4.86 -5.79
CA LEU A 6 -13.91 -5.23 -5.35
C LEU A 6 -13.51 -4.38 -4.15
N LYS A 7 -13.43 -5.04 -2.98
CA LYS A 7 -12.83 -4.46 -1.77
C LYS A 7 -11.42 -3.94 -2.09
N ALA A 8 -10.97 -2.92 -1.37
CA ALA A 8 -9.65 -2.28 -1.59
C ALA A 8 -8.49 -3.29 -1.67
N ASP A 9 -8.57 -4.40 -0.94
CA ASP A 9 -7.60 -5.51 -1.00
C ASP A 9 -7.49 -6.17 -2.37
N GLY A 10 -8.62 -6.26 -3.10
CA GLY A 10 -8.66 -6.78 -4.46
C GLY A 10 -8.03 -5.85 -5.48
N LEU A 11 -8.06 -4.53 -5.24
CA LEU A 11 -7.34 -3.55 -6.08
C LEU A 11 -5.84 -3.57 -5.78
N LEU A 12 -5.44 -3.69 -4.51
CA LEU A 12 -4.03 -3.82 -4.13
C LEU A 12 -3.38 -5.07 -4.75
N ALA A 13 -4.14 -6.17 -4.90
CA ALA A 13 -3.66 -7.36 -5.59
C ALA A 13 -3.36 -7.16 -7.09
N LEU A 14 -3.86 -6.07 -7.70
CA LEU A 14 -3.61 -5.71 -9.09
C LEU A 14 -2.38 -4.79 -9.27
N GLN A 15 -1.64 -4.52 -8.19
CA GLN A 15 -0.43 -3.70 -8.25
C GLN A 15 0.64 -4.32 -9.16
N GLY A 16 1.12 -3.53 -10.12
CA GLY A 16 2.04 -3.95 -11.18
C GLY A 16 1.39 -4.68 -12.36
N GLU A 17 0.09 -5.02 -12.28
CA GLU A 17 -0.64 -5.65 -13.37
C GLU A 17 -1.10 -4.62 -14.42
N PRO A 18 -1.12 -4.98 -15.71
CA PRO A 18 -1.68 -4.14 -16.76
C PRO A 18 -3.21 -4.13 -16.66
N ILE A 19 -3.77 -2.94 -16.57
CA ILE A 19 -5.22 -2.73 -16.42
C ILE A 19 -5.75 -1.68 -17.38
N CYS A 20 -7.04 -1.76 -17.65
CA CYS A 20 -7.85 -0.78 -18.34
C CYS A 20 -8.84 -0.16 -17.35
N VAL A 21 -8.83 1.16 -17.21
CA VAL A 21 -9.76 1.90 -16.36
C VAL A 21 -10.75 2.65 -17.24
N LYS A 22 -12.04 2.35 -17.10
CA LYS A 22 -13.14 3.02 -17.83
C LYS A 22 -13.74 4.13 -16.97
N PHE A 23 -13.98 5.30 -17.54
CA PHE A 23 -14.52 6.45 -16.81
C PHE A 23 -16.06 6.43 -16.71
N LEU A 24 -16.61 7.02 -15.65
CA LEU A 24 -18.07 7.12 -15.44
C LEU A 24 -18.73 8.15 -16.37
N ALA A 25 -18.10 9.32 -16.53
CA ALA A 25 -18.73 10.50 -17.13
C ALA A 25 -18.32 10.76 -18.59
N LYS A 26 -17.36 10.02 -19.14
CA LYS A 26 -16.88 10.16 -20.51
C LYS A 26 -16.68 8.80 -21.13
N GLU A 27 -17.05 8.66 -22.40
CA GLU A 27 -16.55 7.57 -23.24
C GLU A 27 -15.04 7.74 -23.37
N GLY A 28 -14.32 7.01 -22.53
CA GLY A 28 -12.89 7.11 -22.41
C GLY A 28 -12.38 6.02 -21.49
N GLU A 29 -11.23 5.48 -21.85
CA GLU A 29 -10.50 4.54 -21.03
C GLU A 29 -9.04 4.95 -20.96
N ILE A 30 -8.39 4.61 -19.85
CA ILE A 30 -6.96 4.75 -19.70
C ILE A 30 -6.35 3.40 -19.36
N ARG A 31 -5.27 3.05 -20.05
CA ARG A 31 -4.56 1.79 -19.87
C ARG A 31 -3.19 2.05 -19.23
N GLY A 32 -2.79 1.20 -18.30
CA GLY A 32 -1.52 1.33 -17.60
C GLY A 32 -1.35 0.29 -16.50
N ASN A 33 -0.23 0.33 -15.81
CA ASN A 33 0.04 -0.55 -14.68
C ASN A 33 -0.25 0.17 -13.37
N ILE A 34 -0.89 -0.49 -12.40
CA ILE A 34 -1.11 0.10 -11.09
C ILE A 34 0.22 0.24 -10.36
N CYS A 35 0.60 1.47 -10.04
CA CYS A 35 1.74 1.75 -9.17
C CYS A 35 1.36 1.67 -7.71
N THR A 36 0.25 2.29 -7.33
CA THR A 36 -0.25 2.30 -5.95
C THR A 36 -1.71 2.74 -5.94
N ILE A 37 -2.39 2.48 -4.82
CA ILE A 37 -3.77 2.86 -4.57
C ILE A 37 -3.81 3.56 -3.22
N ASP A 38 -4.50 4.70 -3.18
CA ASP A 38 -4.85 5.34 -1.93
C ASP A 38 -6.03 4.59 -1.28
N PRO A 39 -5.83 3.91 -0.13
CA PRO A 39 -6.90 3.11 0.48
C PRO A 39 -8.07 3.96 0.97
N ILE A 40 -7.87 5.27 1.19
CA ILE A 40 -8.89 6.19 1.69
C ILE A 40 -9.77 6.67 0.55
N THR A 41 -9.18 7.32 -0.46
CA THR A 41 -9.95 7.90 -1.57
C THR A 41 -10.21 6.92 -2.71
N ARG A 42 -9.61 5.72 -2.66
CA ARG A 42 -9.55 4.74 -3.75
C ARG A 42 -8.93 5.31 -5.03
N SER A 43 -8.19 6.41 -4.94
CA SER A 43 -7.48 6.96 -6.10
C SER A 43 -6.34 6.04 -6.52
N ILE A 44 -6.16 5.89 -7.82
CA ILE A 44 -5.21 4.96 -8.42
C ILE A 44 -4.12 5.75 -9.11
N VAL A 45 -2.87 5.37 -8.91
CA VAL A 45 -1.76 5.89 -9.69
C VAL A 45 -1.40 4.87 -10.76
N LEU A 46 -1.54 5.25 -12.02
CA LEU A 46 -1.21 4.43 -13.19
C LEU A 46 0.09 4.88 -13.80
N ALA A 47 0.96 3.93 -14.10
CA ALA A 47 2.07 4.11 -15.02
C ALA A 47 1.62 3.78 -16.44
N VAL A 48 1.64 4.78 -17.32
CA VAL A 48 1.32 4.65 -18.75
C VAL A 48 2.62 4.55 -19.53
N PHE A 49 2.74 3.53 -20.38
CA PHE A 49 3.93 3.26 -21.18
C PHE A 49 3.61 3.46 -22.66
N ARG A 50 4.56 4.02 -23.41
CA ARG A 50 4.50 4.05 -24.88
C ARG A 50 4.84 2.68 -25.45
N GLN A 51 4.38 2.42 -26.67
CA GLN A 51 4.87 1.31 -27.48
C GLN A 51 6.42 1.32 -27.52
N ASN A 52 7.00 0.17 -27.17
CA ASN A 52 8.44 -0.14 -27.23
C ASN A 52 9.37 0.61 -26.26
N ASP A 53 8.85 1.29 -25.23
CA ASP A 53 9.72 2.00 -24.30
C ASP A 53 10.27 1.09 -23.19
N ALA A 54 11.52 0.65 -23.36
CA ALA A 54 12.25 -0.15 -22.38
C ALA A 54 12.75 0.67 -21.17
N ASN A 55 12.63 2.00 -21.22
CA ASN A 55 13.29 2.90 -20.26
C ASN A 55 12.39 3.37 -19.11
N GLY A 56 11.08 3.10 -19.16
CA GLY A 56 10.15 3.42 -18.07
C GLY A 56 8.81 3.96 -18.55
N PRO A 57 7.94 4.39 -17.62
CA PRO A 57 6.65 4.94 -17.97
C PRO A 57 6.81 6.32 -18.62
N GLU A 58 6.05 6.57 -19.67
CA GLU A 58 5.94 7.88 -20.32
C GLU A 58 5.38 8.92 -19.34
N LYS A 59 4.35 8.52 -18.60
CA LYS A 59 3.67 9.38 -17.65
C LYS A 59 3.03 8.58 -16.52
N LEU A 60 2.88 9.26 -15.39
CA LEU A 60 2.06 8.81 -14.28
C LEU A 60 0.73 9.55 -14.32
N VAL A 61 -0.37 8.83 -14.19
CA VAL A 61 -1.72 9.39 -14.17
C VAL A 61 -2.40 9.03 -12.86
N ILE A 62 -2.93 10.04 -12.17
CA ILE A 62 -3.75 9.84 -10.99
C ILE A 62 -5.21 9.79 -11.43
N VAL A 63 -5.88 8.68 -11.13
CA VAL A 63 -7.29 8.45 -11.41
C VAL A 63 -8.06 8.51 -10.09
N PRO A 64 -8.91 9.53 -9.86
CA PRO A 64 -9.69 9.63 -8.63
C PRO A 64 -10.68 8.48 -8.46
N GLY A 65 -10.86 7.97 -7.23
CA GLY A 65 -11.72 6.82 -6.91
C GLY A 65 -13.17 6.92 -7.39
N GLY A 66 -13.74 8.13 -7.42
CA GLY A 66 -15.11 8.38 -7.87
C GLY A 66 -15.25 8.69 -9.36
N SER A 67 -14.18 8.59 -10.15
CA SER A 67 -14.19 8.98 -11.57
C SER A 67 -14.32 7.82 -12.54
N TYR A 68 -14.08 6.58 -12.10
CA TYR A 68 -14.10 5.39 -12.93
C TYR A 68 -15.27 4.45 -12.61
N SER A 69 -15.75 3.75 -13.63
CA SER A 69 -16.85 2.80 -13.57
C SER A 69 -16.35 1.36 -13.41
N SER A 70 -15.24 1.02 -14.06
CA SER A 70 -14.60 -0.30 -13.93
C SER A 70 -13.09 -0.25 -14.16
N ILE A 71 -12.40 -1.24 -13.57
CA ILE A 71 -10.97 -1.54 -13.75
C ILE A 71 -10.80 -3.01 -14.17
N GLU A 72 -10.52 -3.26 -15.44
CA GLU A 72 -10.38 -4.60 -15.98
C GLU A 72 -8.89 -4.94 -16.18
N LYS A 73 -8.49 -6.19 -15.96
CA LYS A 73 -7.17 -6.65 -16.40
C LYS A 73 -7.13 -6.58 -17.93
N CYS A 74 -6.05 -6.02 -18.49
CA CYS A 74 -5.83 -6.10 -19.92
C CYS A 74 -5.28 -7.48 -20.25
N ASP A 75 -6.05 -8.31 -20.95
CA ASP A 75 -5.54 -9.57 -21.47
C ASP A 75 -4.41 -9.29 -22.46
N SER A 76 -3.24 -9.88 -22.18
CA SER A 76 -2.02 -9.72 -22.96
C SER A 76 -2.12 -10.27 -24.39
N THR A 77 -3.22 -10.96 -24.72
CA THR A 77 -3.44 -11.66 -25.99
C THR A 77 -4.52 -11.03 -26.87
N ALA A 78 -5.36 -10.12 -26.36
CA ALA A 78 -6.58 -9.72 -27.05
C ALA A 78 -6.81 -8.20 -27.01
N SER A 79 -5.95 -7.44 -27.71
CA SER A 79 -6.33 -6.21 -28.45
C SER A 79 -5.08 -5.48 -28.95
N GLN A 80 -4.46 -5.97 -30.03
CA GLN A 80 -3.46 -5.24 -30.82
C GLN A 80 -4.08 -4.23 -31.81
N LYS A 81 -5.28 -3.69 -31.54
CA LYS A 81 -6.00 -2.83 -32.51
C LYS A 81 -6.52 -1.49 -31.97
N SER A 82 -5.98 -0.97 -30.89
CA SER A 82 -6.05 0.47 -30.60
C SER A 82 -4.64 1.03 -30.48
N GLU A 83 -4.36 2.08 -31.27
CA GLU A 83 -3.02 2.61 -31.53
C GLU A 83 -2.24 2.92 -30.25
N GLY A 84 -0.99 2.45 -30.18
CA GLY A 84 0.04 2.99 -29.28
C GLY A 84 0.24 2.30 -27.94
N TRP A 85 -0.52 1.26 -27.58
CA TRP A 85 -0.35 0.55 -26.30
C TRP A 85 0.09 -0.91 -26.48
N THR A 86 1.14 -1.31 -25.76
CA THR A 86 1.56 -2.70 -25.58
C THR A 86 1.67 -3.00 -24.09
N PRO A 87 1.18 -4.16 -23.61
CA PRO A 87 1.46 -4.59 -22.25
C PRO A 87 2.98 -4.72 -22.10
N ASN A 88 3.56 -4.06 -21.10
CA ASN A 88 5.00 -4.14 -20.86
C ASN A 88 5.48 -5.58 -20.72
N SER A 89 6.70 -5.83 -21.20
CA SER A 89 7.35 -7.13 -21.08
C SER A 89 7.35 -7.60 -19.61
N GLU A 90 7.25 -8.91 -19.41
CA GLU A 90 7.33 -9.53 -18.08
C GLU A 90 8.60 -9.09 -17.34
N GLU A 91 9.72 -8.95 -18.04
CA GLU A 91 10.98 -8.42 -17.49
C GLU A 91 10.86 -6.99 -16.94
N LEU A 92 10.20 -6.07 -17.66
CA LEU A 92 10.01 -4.71 -17.16
C LEU A 92 9.09 -4.70 -15.93
N ARG A 93 8.06 -5.57 -15.93
CA ARG A 93 7.18 -5.76 -14.77
C ARG A 93 7.94 -6.31 -13.56
N GLN A 94 8.83 -7.27 -13.77
CA GLN A 94 9.68 -7.83 -12.72
C GLN A 94 10.69 -6.80 -12.20
N ARG A 95 11.32 -6.00 -13.08
CA ARG A 95 12.24 -4.92 -12.69
C ARG A 95 11.54 -3.83 -11.89
N LEU A 96 10.34 -3.42 -12.30
CA LEU A 96 9.54 -2.44 -11.55
C LEU A 96 9.07 -3.02 -10.22
N ARG A 97 8.69 -4.30 -10.16
CA ARG A 97 8.42 -4.97 -8.88
C ARG A 97 9.64 -4.97 -7.98
N ALA A 98 10.82 -5.31 -8.50
CA ALA A 98 12.05 -5.31 -7.72
C ALA A 98 12.48 -3.91 -7.28
N SER A 99 12.23 -2.85 -8.05
CA SER A 99 12.66 -1.50 -7.68
C SER A 99 11.64 -0.73 -6.84
N LEU A 100 10.35 -0.86 -7.14
CA LEU A 100 9.27 -0.12 -6.46
C LEU A 100 8.65 -0.91 -5.31
N PHE A 101 8.73 -2.25 -5.36
CA PHE A 101 8.04 -3.15 -4.42
C PHE A 101 8.97 -4.18 -3.76
N SER A 102 10.31 -4.04 -3.86
CA SER A 102 11.17 -4.96 -3.11
C SER A 102 11.06 -4.71 -1.61
N GLU A 103 10.98 -5.81 -0.87
CA GLU A 103 11.14 -5.86 0.58
C GLU A 103 12.50 -5.29 1.05
N LYS A 104 13.46 -5.03 0.16
CA LYS A 104 14.74 -4.41 0.53
C LYS A 104 14.70 -2.88 0.51
N SER A 105 13.60 -2.28 0.07
CA SER A 105 13.39 -0.82 0.08
C SER A 105 13.16 -0.28 1.50
N TRP A 106 12.89 -1.15 2.47
CA TRP A 106 12.76 -0.81 3.89
C TRP A 106 14.15 -0.56 4.47
N ARG A 107 14.74 0.61 4.20
CA ARG A 107 15.93 1.04 4.94
C ARG A 107 15.57 1.15 6.41
N GLN A 108 16.04 0.17 7.19
CA GLN A 108 16.10 0.20 8.64
C GLN A 108 16.68 1.54 9.08
N ILE A 109 15.88 2.36 9.75
CA ILE A 109 16.39 3.45 10.57
C ILE A 109 16.99 2.74 11.79
N LYS A 110 18.31 2.68 11.87
CA LYS A 110 19.00 2.18 13.06
C LYS A 110 18.75 3.16 14.20
N THR A 111 18.01 2.74 15.21
CA THR A 111 18.04 3.36 16.53
C THR A 111 19.10 2.65 17.37
N GLU A 112 20.15 3.39 17.72
CA GLU A 112 21.16 2.98 18.70
C GLU A 112 20.68 3.32 20.12
N GLU A 113 21.14 2.49 21.08
CA GLU A 113 21.20 2.70 22.54
C GLU A 113 19.91 2.53 23.37
N SER A 114 19.91 2.01 24.62
CA SER A 114 20.98 1.62 25.55
C SER A 114 20.49 0.49 26.48
N VAL A 115 21.44 -0.22 27.09
CA VAL A 115 21.24 -1.27 28.11
C VAL A 115 21.11 -0.60 29.48
N MET A 116 20.04 -0.88 30.23
CA MET A 116 20.05 -1.35 31.63
C MET A 116 18.67 -1.28 32.34
N ASP A 117 18.52 -2.21 33.30
CA ASP A 117 17.49 -2.44 34.33
C ASP A 117 16.22 -3.23 33.97
N ILE A 118 16.18 -4.43 34.56
CA ILE A 118 15.45 -5.64 34.20
C ILE A 118 14.37 -5.95 35.27
N ASP A 119 13.24 -6.48 34.79
CA ASP A 119 12.22 -7.31 35.46
C ASP A 119 10.90 -6.77 36.06
N HIS A 120 10.64 -5.46 36.14
CA HIS A 120 9.27 -4.98 36.45
C HIS A 120 8.66 -4.00 35.43
N ARG A 121 9.47 -3.41 34.55
CA ARG A 121 8.98 -2.53 33.47
C ARG A 121 8.49 -3.28 32.23
N ALA A 122 9.03 -4.47 31.98
CA ALA A 122 8.75 -5.24 30.76
C ALA A 122 7.26 -5.66 30.67
N ASP A 123 6.66 -6.08 31.79
CA ASP A 123 5.26 -6.50 31.80
C ASP A 123 4.29 -5.33 31.67
N SER A 124 4.60 -4.20 32.33
CA SER A 124 3.80 -2.98 32.19
C SER A 124 3.82 -2.44 30.75
N GLU A 125 4.99 -2.47 30.09
CA GLU A 125 5.09 -2.00 28.70
C GLU A 125 4.43 -2.96 27.72
N LYS A 126 4.48 -4.29 27.96
CA LYS A 126 3.73 -5.28 27.18
C LYS A 126 2.23 -5.09 27.28
N VAL A 127 1.70 -4.86 28.48
CA VAL A 127 0.28 -4.57 28.69
C VAL A 127 -0.11 -3.26 28.00
N ALA A 128 0.71 -2.21 28.12
CA ALA A 128 0.47 -0.95 27.44
C ALA A 128 0.51 -1.07 25.91
N ALA A 129 1.45 -1.85 25.37
CA ALA A 129 1.55 -2.13 23.94
C ALA A 129 0.33 -2.90 23.42
N GLN A 130 -0.15 -3.90 24.16
CA GLN A 130 -1.36 -4.64 23.82
C GLN A 130 -2.61 -3.73 23.81
N ALA A 131 -2.74 -2.85 24.81
CA ALA A 131 -3.85 -1.88 24.86
C ALA A 131 -3.78 -0.85 23.72
N ARG A 132 -2.58 -0.48 23.24
CA ARG A 132 -2.40 0.39 22.06
C ARG A 132 -2.76 -0.36 20.78
N TYR A 133 -2.31 -1.60 20.63
CA TYR A 133 -2.67 -2.47 19.52
C TYR A 133 -4.18 -2.56 19.33
N GLU A 134 -4.91 -2.91 20.39
CA GLU A 134 -6.37 -3.07 20.33
C GLU A 134 -7.08 -1.76 19.97
N ARG A 135 -6.60 -0.63 20.49
CA ARG A 135 -7.12 0.70 20.15
C ARG A 135 -6.94 1.03 18.67
N ILE A 136 -5.75 0.78 18.11
CA ILE A 136 -5.49 1.00 16.68
C ILE A 136 -6.41 0.14 15.83
N ILE A 137 -6.54 -1.16 16.15
CA ILE A 137 -7.43 -2.07 15.43
C ILE A 137 -8.89 -1.60 15.50
N ALA A 138 -9.36 -1.15 16.67
CA ALA A 138 -10.70 -0.63 16.84
C ALA A 138 -10.93 0.65 16.02
N ALA A 139 -9.95 1.56 16.00
CA ALA A 139 -10.00 2.79 15.20
C ALA A 139 -10.06 2.49 13.69
N LEU A 140 -9.22 1.57 13.21
CA LEU A 140 -9.20 1.15 11.81
C LEU A 140 -10.54 0.50 11.41
N LYS A 141 -11.09 -0.40 12.25
CA LYS A 141 -12.41 -1.00 12.03
C LYS A 141 -13.52 0.05 12.01
N LYS A 142 -13.54 0.99 12.96
CA LYS A 142 -14.52 2.08 13.03
C LYS A 142 -14.47 2.96 11.78
N ALA A 143 -13.27 3.23 11.27
CA ALA A 143 -13.04 3.99 10.05
C ALA A 143 -13.24 3.17 8.76
N SER A 144 -13.57 1.88 8.86
CA SER A 144 -13.64 0.95 7.72
C SER A 144 -12.38 0.94 6.85
N LEU A 145 -11.21 1.17 7.46
CA LEU A 145 -9.92 1.13 6.79
C LEU A 145 -9.48 -0.33 6.62
N PRO A 146 -9.09 -0.76 5.40
CA PRO A 146 -8.59 -2.11 5.18
C PRO A 146 -7.22 -2.27 5.85
N PHE A 147 -7.07 -3.32 6.64
CA PHE A 147 -5.79 -3.66 7.28
C PHE A 147 -5.60 -5.17 7.36
N LYS A 148 -4.34 -5.59 7.50
CA LYS A 148 -3.95 -6.98 7.75
C LYS A 148 -3.13 -7.06 9.04
N GLU A 149 -3.26 -8.19 9.73
CA GLU A 149 -2.42 -8.54 10.87
C GLU A 149 -1.38 -9.55 10.40
N GLU A 150 -0.11 -9.17 10.42
CA GLU A 150 1.03 -10.04 10.13
C GLU A 150 1.73 -10.43 11.44
N ASN A 151 2.35 -11.60 11.48
CA ASN A 151 3.24 -11.98 12.56
C ASN A 151 4.67 -11.97 12.02
N GLU A 152 5.52 -11.09 12.56
CA GLU A 152 6.94 -11.08 12.28
C GLU A 152 7.72 -11.60 13.48
N GLU A 153 8.67 -12.48 13.22
CA GLU A 153 9.59 -12.96 14.23
C GLU A 153 10.86 -12.11 14.20
N HIS A 154 11.10 -11.35 15.26
CA HIS A 154 12.32 -10.56 15.40
C HIS A 154 13.03 -11.02 16.67
N ARG A 155 14.25 -11.57 16.53
CA ARG A 155 15.06 -12.11 17.65
C ARG A 155 14.33 -13.16 18.51
N GLY A 156 13.50 -14.01 17.91
CA GLY A 156 12.76 -15.06 18.62
C GLY A 156 11.49 -14.59 19.33
N GLU A 157 11.15 -13.30 19.24
CA GLU A 157 9.88 -12.77 19.70
C GLU A 157 8.91 -12.60 18.53
N LYS A 158 7.70 -13.18 18.66
CA LYS A 158 6.61 -13.01 17.69
C LYS A 158 5.94 -11.66 17.93
N ASN A 159 6.23 -10.70 17.06
CA ASN A 159 5.63 -9.38 17.06
C ASN A 159 4.47 -9.33 16.06
N LYS A 160 3.32 -8.81 16.50
CA LYS A 160 2.22 -8.51 15.58
C LYS A 160 2.54 -7.22 14.85
N VAL A 161 2.24 -7.18 13.55
CA VAL A 161 2.41 -6.01 12.70
C VAL A 161 1.07 -5.71 12.06
N ILE A 162 0.60 -4.47 12.20
CA ILE A 162 -0.62 -4.01 11.54
C ILE A 162 -0.21 -3.37 10.22
N VAL A 163 -0.70 -3.91 9.11
CA VAL A 163 -0.40 -3.41 7.76
C VAL A 163 -1.62 -2.71 7.20
N VAL A 164 -1.49 -1.42 6.92
CA VAL A 164 -2.53 -0.56 6.33
C VAL A 164 -2.03 -0.03 4.98
N GLY A 165 -2.37 -0.71 3.90
CA GLY A 165 -1.82 -0.42 2.57
C GLY A 165 -0.29 -0.56 2.55
N ALA A 166 0.43 0.54 2.33
CA ALA A 166 1.89 0.57 2.32
C ALA A 166 2.52 0.91 3.69
N VAL A 167 1.71 1.11 4.74
CA VAL A 167 2.16 1.50 6.08
C VAL A 167 2.16 0.29 7.00
N ARG A 168 3.27 0.07 7.71
CA ARG A 168 3.39 -0.96 8.75
C ARG A 168 3.42 -0.26 10.11
N ILE A 169 2.65 -0.77 11.06
CA ILE A 169 2.59 -0.31 12.44
C ILE A 169 3.07 -1.45 13.33
N MET A 170 4.15 -1.22 14.08
CA MET A 170 4.89 -2.22 14.83
C MET A 170 4.88 -1.89 16.32
N SER A 171 5.12 -2.91 17.15
CA SER A 171 5.34 -2.76 18.59
C SER A 171 6.46 -1.72 18.87
N PRO A 172 6.34 -0.87 19.90
CA PRO A 172 5.29 -0.80 20.93
C PRO A 172 3.98 -0.11 20.53
N TYR A 173 3.74 0.10 19.22
CA TYR A 173 2.55 0.75 18.65
C TYR A 173 2.36 2.18 19.15
N LYS A 174 3.46 2.92 19.27
CA LYS A 174 3.43 4.35 19.58
C LYS A 174 3.17 5.15 18.31
N GLU A 175 2.63 6.35 18.46
CA GLU A 175 2.44 7.30 17.36
C GLU A 175 3.75 8.00 17.01
N THR A 176 4.80 7.22 16.80
CA THR A 176 6.13 7.71 16.49
C THR A 176 6.61 7.15 15.15
N PRO A 177 7.49 7.87 14.44
CA PRO A 177 8.07 7.41 13.17
C PRO A 177 8.83 6.08 13.27
N GLU A 178 9.21 5.66 14.47
CA GLU A 178 9.90 4.39 14.75
C GLU A 178 8.95 3.19 14.70
N CYS A 179 7.69 3.41 15.10
CA CYS A 179 6.67 2.36 15.14
C CYS A 179 5.84 2.32 13.86
N ILE A 180 5.71 3.45 13.17
CA ILE A 180 4.88 3.59 11.97
C ILE A 180 5.80 3.88 10.79
N VAL A 181 5.96 2.90 9.89
CA VAL A 181 6.94 2.96 8.80
C VAL A 181 6.29 2.78 7.43
N SER A 182 6.73 3.58 6.45
CA SER A 182 6.38 3.41 5.04
C SER A 182 7.42 4.09 4.15
N ALA A 183 7.74 3.47 3.01
CA ALA A 183 8.44 4.16 1.92
C ALA A 183 7.56 5.26 1.28
N ASN A 184 6.23 5.16 1.42
CA ASN A 184 5.28 6.15 0.93
C ASN A 184 5.03 7.23 1.99
N LYS A 185 5.74 8.36 1.88
CA LYS A 185 5.63 9.50 2.82
C LYS A 185 4.22 10.08 2.92
N VAL A 186 3.43 10.04 1.84
CA VAL A 186 2.06 10.56 1.83
C VAL A 186 1.14 9.64 2.61
N ALA A 187 1.22 8.33 2.36
CA ALA A 187 0.45 7.33 3.10
C ALA A 187 0.83 7.33 4.59
N LEU A 188 2.14 7.42 4.90
CA LEU A 188 2.66 7.52 6.26
C LEU A 188 2.04 8.70 7.01
N LYS A 189 2.13 9.91 6.45
CA LYS A 189 1.61 11.12 7.09
C LYS A 189 0.10 11.04 7.32
N ARG A 190 -0.66 10.46 6.38
CA ARG A 190 -2.11 10.30 6.53
C ARG A 190 -2.48 9.33 7.64
N ILE A 191 -1.79 8.19 7.74
CA ILE A 191 -2.00 7.22 8.82
C ILE A 191 -1.59 7.80 10.16
N MET A 192 -0.45 8.52 10.25
CA MET A 192 -0.05 9.20 11.48
C MET A 192 -1.10 10.21 11.93
N ASN A 193 -1.54 11.11 11.05
CA ASN A 193 -2.59 12.08 11.36
C ASN A 193 -3.91 11.41 11.78
N PHE A 194 -4.28 10.28 11.15
CA PHE A 194 -5.46 9.52 11.52
C PHE A 194 -5.36 8.97 12.94
N LEU A 195 -4.21 8.38 13.28
CA LEU A 195 -3.98 7.80 14.60
C LEU A 195 -3.96 8.87 15.69
N GLU A 196 -3.24 9.98 15.48
CA GLU A 196 -3.21 11.15 16.37
C GLU A 196 -4.62 11.74 16.63
N GLY A 197 -5.50 11.68 15.63
CA GLY A 197 -6.88 12.14 15.74
C GLY A 197 -7.80 11.18 16.50
N THR A 198 -7.37 9.93 16.72
CA THR A 198 -8.15 8.89 17.40
C THR A 198 -7.71 8.61 18.84
N THR A 199 -6.60 9.19 19.27
CA THR A 199 -6.02 9.04 20.62
C THR A 199 -6.22 10.24 21.55
N LYS A 200 -6.93 11.28 21.09
CA LYS A 200 -7.48 12.36 21.92
C LYS A 200 -8.91 12.03 22.37
#